data_AF-A0A923QQR9-F1
#
_entry.id   AF-A0A923QQR9-F1
#
_cell.length_a   1.000
_cell.length_b   1.000
_cell.length_c   1.000
_cell.angle_alpha   90.00
_cell.angle_beta   90.00
_cell.angle_gamma   90.00
#
_symmetry.space_group_name_H-M   'P 1'
#
loop_
_entity.id
_entity.type
_entity.pdbx_description
1 polymer ?
#
loop_
_entity_poly.entity_id
_entity_poly.type
_entity_poly.pdbx_seq_one_letter_code
_entity_poly.pdbx_strand_id
1 'polypeptide(L)'
;MQNRMILTVLCSLLLATACAKNPNFSCDSDQGRNAIVAEVDQELSRQNCAGALIVIEPYYSQVGCGTDDIRQARAAANSCAANINFFQLVDDLGTSNLLGSGLWVALTRLFPSSVNDQRLTAGQNALDALFALRKPGILTPPAYIISPNSVNPGSLLAGDRTEDSNLYAMLVSMSLVGTLQNRFGAPQGNWHKGQKLGATLGNPNGWETVTAVDVNACTYAGAVLTLFDSIGQVTNTIGTSLGGNAGTALTTAASIFSTLMDTACEAGCSACGLAAGSCTPCPLTLRDRNSCKGIATDKPSCAAAGIAAFIDSSVAGWPN
;
A
#
# COMPACT_ATOMS: atom_id res chain seq x y z
N MET A 1 -13.03 -57.18 -25.18
CA MET A 1 -12.74 -56.54 -23.88
C MET A 1 -11.33 -55.93 -23.77
N GLN A 2 -10.44 -56.13 -24.75
CA GLN A 2 -9.05 -55.65 -24.69
C GLN A 2 -8.85 -54.14 -24.94
N ASN A 3 -9.70 -53.50 -25.77
CA ASN A 3 -9.57 -52.07 -26.10
C ASN A 3 -10.01 -51.10 -24.99
N ARG A 4 -10.71 -51.57 -23.95
CA ARG A 4 -11.13 -50.72 -22.81
C ARG A 4 -10.04 -50.60 -21.73
N MET A 5 -9.07 -51.52 -21.67
CA MET A 5 -7.96 -51.43 -20.70
C MET A 5 -6.89 -50.41 -21.12
N ILE A 6 -6.67 -50.22 -22.42
CA ILE A 6 -5.62 -49.33 -22.94
C ILE A 6 -5.97 -47.85 -22.67
N LEU A 7 -7.25 -47.47 -22.75
CA LEU A 7 -7.70 -46.10 -22.54
C LEU A 7 -7.60 -45.67 -21.05
N THR A 8 -7.90 -46.57 -20.12
CA THR A 8 -7.80 -46.30 -18.68
C THR A 8 -6.34 -46.18 -18.24
N VAL A 9 -5.44 -46.99 -18.80
CA VAL A 9 -3.99 -46.91 -18.50
C VAL A 9 -3.37 -45.64 -19.09
N LEU A 10 -3.76 -45.21 -20.31
CA LEU A 10 -3.27 -43.95 -20.88
C LEU A 10 -3.76 -42.72 -20.10
N CYS A 11 -5.01 -42.73 -19.64
CA CYS A 11 -5.56 -41.63 -18.85
C CYS A 11 -4.86 -41.53 -17.47
N SER A 12 -4.59 -42.67 -16.83
CA SER A 12 -3.81 -42.72 -15.58
C SER A 12 -2.34 -42.32 -15.77
N LEU A 13 -1.73 -42.62 -16.92
CA LEU A 13 -0.35 -42.19 -17.24
C LEU A 13 -0.26 -40.68 -17.53
N LEU A 14 -1.28 -40.09 -18.16
CA LEU A 14 -1.40 -38.64 -18.38
C LEU A 14 -1.67 -37.88 -17.07
N LEU A 15 -2.47 -38.45 -16.16
CA LEU A 15 -2.69 -37.91 -14.82
C LEU A 15 -1.44 -38.04 -13.92
N ALA A 16 -0.66 -39.12 -14.05
CA ALA A 16 0.55 -39.32 -13.25
C ALA A 16 1.76 -38.49 -13.74
N THR A 17 1.84 -38.16 -15.03
CA THR A 17 2.91 -37.29 -15.57
C THR A 17 2.65 -35.80 -15.36
N ALA A 18 1.39 -35.40 -15.07
CA ALA A 18 1.05 -34.04 -14.64
C ALA A 18 1.37 -33.78 -13.15
N CYS A 19 1.60 -34.82 -12.34
CA CYS A 19 1.87 -34.70 -10.90
C CYS A 19 3.36 -34.87 -10.52
N ALA A 20 4.28 -35.04 -11.48
CA ALA A 20 5.66 -35.43 -11.20
C ALA A 20 6.73 -34.51 -11.81
N LYS A 21 6.40 -33.24 -12.07
CA LYS A 21 7.42 -32.21 -12.25
C LYS A 21 7.12 -31.12 -11.24
N ASN A 22 7.84 -31.17 -10.11
CA ASN A 22 7.97 -30.02 -9.24
C ASN A 22 8.34 -28.86 -10.18
N PRO A 23 7.50 -27.81 -10.29
CA PRO A 23 7.80 -26.72 -11.21
C PRO A 23 9.21 -26.26 -10.91
N ASN A 24 10.06 -26.19 -11.93
CA ASN A 24 11.44 -25.80 -11.73
C ASN A 24 11.44 -24.30 -11.43
N PHE A 25 11.20 -23.95 -10.16
CA PHE A 25 11.17 -22.58 -9.68
C PHE A 25 12.57 -22.00 -9.89
N SER A 26 12.67 -21.15 -10.90
CA SER A 26 13.93 -20.56 -11.34
C SER A 26 13.65 -19.17 -11.87
N CYS A 27 14.44 -18.22 -11.40
CA CYS A 27 14.42 -16.84 -11.86
C CYS A 27 15.04 -16.65 -13.26
N ASP A 28 15.84 -17.62 -13.71
CA ASP A 28 16.64 -17.55 -14.92
C ASP A 28 15.84 -17.83 -16.20
N SER A 29 14.57 -18.24 -16.09
CA SER A 29 13.72 -18.56 -17.24
C SER A 29 12.29 -18.06 -17.04
N ASP A 30 11.64 -17.68 -18.14
CA ASP A 30 10.24 -17.27 -18.16
C ASP A 30 9.34 -18.39 -17.62
N GLN A 31 9.62 -19.65 -17.97
CA GLN A 31 8.88 -20.81 -17.47
C GLN A 31 8.98 -20.95 -15.95
N GLY A 32 10.16 -20.77 -15.37
CA GLY A 32 10.36 -20.86 -13.92
C GLY A 32 9.66 -19.73 -13.16
N ARG A 33 9.72 -18.50 -13.68
CA ARG A 33 8.99 -17.35 -13.10
C ARG A 33 7.48 -17.51 -13.20
N ASN A 34 6.95 -17.95 -14.34
CA ASN A 34 5.53 -18.23 -14.52
C ASN A 34 5.04 -19.32 -13.57
N ALA A 35 5.88 -20.32 -13.28
CA ALA A 35 5.53 -21.36 -12.33
C ALA A 35 5.49 -20.84 -10.89
N ILE A 36 6.40 -19.94 -10.50
CA ILE A 36 6.36 -19.27 -9.19
C ILE A 36 5.05 -18.46 -9.05
N VAL A 37 4.71 -17.65 -10.06
CA VAL A 37 3.48 -16.84 -10.06
C VAL A 37 2.23 -17.72 -9.99
N ALA A 38 2.18 -18.81 -10.79
CA ALA A 38 1.05 -19.72 -10.79
C ALA A 38 0.84 -20.42 -9.43
N GLU A 39 1.91 -20.76 -8.72
CA GLU A 39 1.82 -21.34 -7.38
C GLU A 39 1.33 -20.30 -6.36
N VAL A 40 1.79 -19.04 -6.45
CA VAL A 40 1.27 -17.94 -5.63
C VAL A 40 -0.23 -17.76 -5.87
N ASP A 41 -0.67 -17.72 -7.13
CA ASP A 41 -2.08 -17.58 -7.49
C ASP A 41 -2.92 -18.76 -6.99
N GLN A 42 -2.37 -19.98 -7.03
CA GLN A 42 -3.02 -21.15 -6.46
C GLN A 42 -3.24 -20.99 -4.95
N GLU A 43 -2.22 -20.55 -4.20
CA GLU A 43 -2.34 -20.33 -2.76
C GLU A 43 -3.32 -19.19 -2.43
N LEU A 44 -3.30 -18.10 -3.22
CA LEU A 44 -4.25 -17.01 -3.11
C LEU A 44 -5.70 -17.44 -3.39
N SER A 45 -5.92 -18.30 -4.39
CA SER A 45 -7.25 -18.84 -4.71
C SER A 45 -7.84 -19.69 -3.57
N ARG A 46 -6.97 -20.29 -2.75
CA ARG A 46 -7.32 -21.04 -1.53
C ARG A 46 -7.46 -20.13 -0.30
N GLN A 47 -7.31 -18.81 -0.46
CA GLN A 47 -7.22 -17.83 0.63
C GLN A 47 -6.05 -18.11 1.60
N ASN A 48 -5.02 -18.85 1.16
CA ASN A 48 -3.85 -19.17 1.98
C ASN A 48 -2.75 -18.11 1.77
N CYS A 49 -2.96 -16.91 2.33
CA CYS A 49 -2.00 -15.81 2.21
C CYS A 49 -0.61 -16.19 2.75
N ALA A 50 -0.54 -16.99 3.83
CA ALA A 50 0.71 -17.44 4.41
C ALA A 50 1.47 -18.39 3.45
N GLY A 51 0.76 -19.32 2.81
CA GLY A 51 1.32 -20.18 1.76
C GLY A 51 1.86 -19.37 0.58
N ALA A 52 1.09 -18.40 0.10
CA ALA A 52 1.51 -17.49 -0.97
C ALA A 52 2.81 -16.73 -0.62
N LEU A 53 2.94 -16.25 0.63
CA LEU A 53 4.16 -15.58 1.11
C LEU A 53 5.36 -16.54 1.20
N ILE A 54 5.15 -17.76 1.68
CA ILE A 54 6.20 -18.81 1.74
C ILE A 54 6.74 -19.09 0.32
N VAL A 55 5.86 -19.09 -0.68
CA VAL A 55 6.25 -19.30 -2.08
C VAL A 55 7.04 -18.11 -2.62
N ILE A 56 6.58 -16.87 -2.45
CA ILE A 56 7.13 -15.70 -3.19
C ILE A 56 8.36 -15.05 -2.54
N GLU A 57 8.42 -14.97 -1.20
CA GLU A 57 9.48 -14.22 -0.50
C GLU A 57 10.91 -14.74 -0.79
N PRO A 58 11.17 -16.06 -0.92
CA PRO A 58 12.49 -16.54 -1.26
C PRO A 58 13.02 -16.04 -2.61
N TYR A 59 12.14 -15.73 -3.56
CA TYR A 59 12.51 -15.37 -4.94
C TYR A 59 12.58 -13.87 -5.19
N TYR A 60 11.86 -13.06 -4.42
CA TYR A 60 11.74 -11.62 -4.69
C TYR A 60 13.08 -10.86 -4.70
N SER A 61 14.04 -11.30 -3.89
CA SER A 61 15.39 -10.72 -3.81
C SER A 61 16.41 -11.42 -4.72
N GLN A 62 16.04 -12.50 -5.40
CA GLN A 62 16.96 -13.26 -6.23
C GLN A 62 17.25 -12.53 -7.55
N VAL A 63 18.49 -12.65 -7.99
CA VAL A 63 18.91 -12.18 -9.32
C VAL A 63 18.03 -12.83 -10.39
N GLY A 64 17.54 -12.04 -11.34
CA GLY A 64 16.63 -12.50 -12.39
C GLY A 64 15.14 -12.53 -12.02
N CYS A 65 14.78 -12.44 -10.73
CA CYS A 65 13.39 -12.43 -10.27
C CYS A 65 12.82 -11.03 -10.01
N GLY A 66 13.59 -9.96 -10.27
CA GLY A 66 13.11 -8.58 -10.21
C GLY A 66 12.18 -8.20 -11.38
N THR A 67 11.34 -9.12 -11.86
CA THR A 67 10.38 -8.88 -12.94
C THR A 67 9.05 -8.35 -12.40
N ASP A 68 8.26 -7.73 -13.26
CA ASP A 68 6.98 -7.14 -12.86
C ASP A 68 5.97 -8.22 -12.41
N ASP A 69 5.96 -9.40 -13.02
CA ASP A 69 5.07 -10.50 -12.59
C ASP A 69 5.36 -10.96 -11.15
N ILE A 70 6.63 -11.09 -10.77
CA ILE A 70 7.05 -11.48 -9.41
C ILE A 70 6.72 -10.38 -8.41
N ARG A 71 6.89 -9.10 -8.79
CA ARG A 71 6.51 -7.95 -7.96
C ARG A 71 5.01 -7.88 -7.75
N GLN A 72 4.21 -8.11 -8.79
CA GLN A 72 2.77 -8.14 -8.70
C GLN A 72 2.28 -9.32 -7.84
N ALA A 73 2.86 -10.51 -8.02
CA ALA A 73 2.56 -11.68 -7.20
C ALA A 73 2.90 -11.43 -5.71
N ARG A 74 4.04 -10.80 -5.42
CA ARG A 74 4.41 -10.41 -4.05
C ARG A 74 3.46 -9.39 -3.47
N ALA A 75 3.07 -8.37 -4.25
CA ALA A 75 2.12 -7.37 -3.84
C ALA A 75 0.76 -8.00 -3.52
N ALA A 76 0.29 -8.96 -4.33
CA ALA A 76 -0.95 -9.70 -4.10
C ALA A 76 -0.88 -10.58 -2.83
N ALA A 77 0.20 -11.34 -2.63
CA ALA A 77 0.42 -12.16 -1.44
C ALA A 77 0.43 -11.32 -0.15
N ASN A 78 1.16 -10.20 -0.16
CA ASN A 78 1.19 -9.28 0.98
C ASN A 78 -0.15 -8.54 1.16
N SER A 79 -0.87 -8.19 0.09
CA SER A 79 -2.21 -7.59 0.20
C SER A 79 -3.23 -8.55 0.81
N CYS A 80 -3.15 -9.84 0.48
CA CYS A 80 -3.93 -10.90 1.10
C CYS A 80 -3.64 -10.95 2.62
N ALA A 81 -2.35 -10.97 3.01
CA ALA A 81 -1.96 -10.97 4.43
C ALA A 81 -2.34 -9.66 5.17
N ALA A 82 -2.44 -8.54 4.45
CA ALA A 82 -2.99 -7.28 4.94
C ALA A 82 -4.53 -7.25 5.02
N ASN A 83 -5.20 -8.37 4.71
CA ASN A 83 -6.65 -8.54 4.73
C ASN A 83 -7.39 -7.56 3.81
N ILE A 84 -6.83 -7.28 2.63
CA ILE A 84 -7.45 -6.42 1.63
C ILE A 84 -8.42 -7.26 0.80
N ASN A 85 -9.72 -7.08 1.02
CA ASN A 85 -10.77 -7.68 0.19
C ASN A 85 -11.28 -6.63 -0.81
N PHE A 86 -10.80 -6.72 -2.06
CA PHE A 86 -11.11 -5.74 -3.10
C PHE A 86 -12.62 -5.55 -3.34
N PHE A 87 -13.36 -6.64 -3.55
CA PHE A 87 -14.77 -6.55 -3.92
C PHE A 87 -15.62 -5.95 -2.80
N GLN A 88 -15.33 -6.35 -1.56
CA GLN A 88 -16.00 -5.79 -0.39
C GLN A 88 -15.63 -4.33 -0.19
N LEU A 89 -14.35 -3.96 -0.40
CA LEU A 89 -13.90 -2.58 -0.31
C LEU A 89 -14.59 -1.68 -1.33
N VAL A 90 -14.79 -2.14 -2.56
CA VAL A 90 -15.51 -1.36 -3.58
C VAL A 90 -16.97 -1.12 -3.17
N ASP A 91 -17.66 -2.13 -2.65
CA ASP A 91 -19.05 -2.02 -2.19
C ASP A 91 -19.16 -1.10 -0.96
N ASP A 92 -18.26 -1.27 0.01
CA ASP A 92 -18.19 -0.45 1.22
C ASP A 92 -17.83 1.01 0.92
N LEU A 93 -16.98 1.27 -0.09
CA LEU A 93 -16.69 2.62 -0.58
C LEU A 93 -17.89 3.24 -1.30
N GLY A 94 -18.68 2.44 -2.03
CA GLY A 94 -19.88 2.91 -2.73
C GLY A 94 -21.00 3.39 -1.79
N THR A 95 -21.02 2.92 -0.55
CA THR A 95 -22.04 3.25 0.46
C THR A 95 -21.56 4.23 1.54
N SER A 96 -20.25 4.49 1.61
CA SER A 96 -19.65 5.36 2.64
C SER A 96 -19.54 6.82 2.20
N ASN A 97 -19.59 7.76 3.15
CA ASN A 97 -19.26 9.15 2.87
C ASN A 97 -17.72 9.29 2.75
N LEU A 98 -17.23 9.43 1.52
CA LEU A 98 -15.79 9.54 1.23
C LEU A 98 -15.25 10.98 1.27
N LEU A 99 -16.06 11.94 1.69
CA LEU A 99 -15.67 13.35 1.81
C LEU A 99 -15.48 13.72 3.28
N GLY A 100 -14.45 14.54 3.54
CA GLY A 100 -14.13 15.03 4.88
C GLY A 100 -13.83 13.90 5.86
N SER A 101 -14.40 13.98 7.07
CA SER A 101 -14.16 13.02 8.14
C SER A 101 -14.63 11.60 7.87
N GLY A 102 -15.65 11.43 7.01
CA GLY A 102 -16.25 10.13 6.72
C GLY A 102 -15.25 9.15 6.09
N LEU A 103 -14.30 9.64 5.29
CA LEU A 103 -13.24 8.83 4.70
C LEU A 103 -12.41 8.13 5.79
N TRP A 104 -11.93 8.89 6.77
CA TRP A 104 -11.05 8.36 7.81
C TRP A 104 -11.76 7.36 8.73
N VAL A 105 -13.02 7.64 9.07
CA VAL A 105 -13.87 6.71 9.83
C VAL A 105 -14.11 5.43 9.04
N ALA A 106 -14.38 5.53 7.73
CA ALA A 106 -14.55 4.36 6.87
C ALA A 106 -13.26 3.52 6.79
N LEU A 107 -12.10 4.13 6.57
CA LEU A 107 -10.82 3.43 6.54
C LEU A 107 -10.50 2.73 7.86
N THR A 108 -10.74 3.40 8.99
CA THR A 108 -10.57 2.82 10.33
C THR A 108 -11.49 1.60 10.51
N ARG A 109 -12.76 1.68 10.08
CA ARG A 109 -13.72 0.58 10.17
C ARG A 109 -13.36 -0.62 9.29
N LEU A 110 -12.88 -0.35 8.07
CA LEU A 110 -12.63 -1.39 7.06
C LEU A 110 -11.35 -2.18 7.32
N PHE A 111 -10.38 -1.58 8.01
CA PHE A 111 -9.08 -2.20 8.26
C PHE A 111 -8.76 -2.26 9.75
N PRO A 112 -9.55 -3.01 10.55
CA PRO A 112 -9.26 -3.19 11.96
C PRO A 112 -7.89 -3.85 12.12
N SER A 113 -7.11 -3.42 13.11
CA SER A 113 -5.81 -4.02 13.37
C SER A 113 -5.42 -3.90 14.84
N SER A 114 -4.63 -4.87 15.30
CA SER A 114 -4.03 -4.96 16.61
C SER A 114 -2.50 -4.98 16.50
N VAL A 115 -1.82 -4.72 17.61
CA VAL A 115 -0.34 -4.76 17.68
C VAL A 115 0.26 -6.13 17.35
N ASN A 116 -0.51 -7.21 17.47
CA ASN A 116 -0.04 -8.58 17.31
C ASN A 116 -0.26 -9.16 15.90
N ASP A 117 -0.95 -8.44 15.01
CA ASP A 117 -1.16 -8.92 13.64
C ASP A 117 -0.07 -8.43 12.67
N GLN A 118 0.00 -9.06 11.50
CA GLN A 118 1.00 -8.75 10.47
C GLN A 118 0.49 -7.75 9.41
N ARG A 119 -0.70 -7.15 9.59
CA ARG A 119 -1.35 -6.34 8.55
C ARG A 119 -0.53 -5.10 8.18
N LEU A 120 0.07 -4.45 9.16
CA LEU A 120 0.94 -3.29 8.93
C LEU A 120 2.17 -3.66 8.08
N THR A 121 2.92 -4.67 8.50
CA THR A 121 4.12 -5.12 7.80
C THR A 121 3.78 -5.63 6.39
N ALA A 122 2.69 -6.38 6.26
CA ALA A 122 2.22 -6.87 4.98
C ALA A 122 1.82 -5.71 4.05
N GLY A 123 1.09 -4.71 4.53
CA GLY A 123 0.77 -3.51 3.76
C GLY A 123 2.02 -2.74 3.31
N GLN A 124 3.02 -2.60 4.17
CA GLN A 124 4.29 -1.94 3.83
C GLN A 124 5.04 -2.69 2.73
N ASN A 125 5.14 -4.02 2.84
CA ASN A 125 5.79 -4.87 1.84
C ASN A 125 5.06 -4.89 0.51
N ALA A 126 3.71 -4.89 0.54
CA ALA A 126 2.90 -4.76 -0.66
C ALA A 126 3.18 -3.44 -1.37
N LEU A 127 3.23 -2.33 -0.62
CA LEU A 127 3.49 -1.01 -1.20
C LEU A 127 4.88 -0.91 -1.84
N ASP A 128 5.91 -1.48 -1.21
CA ASP A 128 7.26 -1.54 -1.78
C ASP A 128 7.29 -2.29 -3.12
N ALA A 129 6.59 -3.43 -3.17
CA ALA A 129 6.50 -4.22 -4.39
C ALA A 129 5.77 -3.47 -5.51
N LEU A 130 4.72 -2.73 -5.16
CA LEU A 130 3.96 -1.90 -6.11
C LEU A 130 4.79 -0.72 -6.64
N PHE A 131 5.55 -0.04 -5.79
CA PHE A 131 6.45 1.03 -6.25
C PHE A 131 7.51 0.53 -7.22
N ALA A 132 7.90 -0.74 -7.13
CA ALA A 132 8.83 -1.38 -8.05
C ALA A 132 8.25 -1.66 -9.45
N LEU A 133 6.92 -1.65 -9.61
CA LEU A 133 6.23 -1.85 -10.90
C LEU A 133 6.19 -0.54 -11.69
N ARG A 134 7.01 -0.43 -12.74
CA ARG A 134 7.16 0.79 -13.55
C ARG A 134 6.60 0.60 -14.95
N LYS A 135 6.14 1.68 -15.57
CA LYS A 135 5.76 1.68 -16.98
C LYS A 135 6.97 1.31 -17.86
N PRO A 136 6.76 0.56 -18.95
CA PRO A 136 7.81 0.30 -19.92
C PRO A 136 8.43 1.61 -20.44
N GLY A 137 9.76 1.67 -20.54
CA GLY A 137 10.49 2.82 -21.08
C GLY A 137 10.82 3.93 -20.07
N ILE A 138 10.38 3.83 -18.81
CA ILE A 138 10.81 4.75 -17.76
C ILE A 138 12.28 4.47 -17.39
N LEU A 139 13.16 5.43 -17.66
CA LEU A 139 14.56 5.39 -17.21
C LEU A 139 14.61 5.39 -15.67
N THR A 140 15.63 4.76 -15.09
CA THR A 140 15.84 4.80 -13.63
C THR A 140 15.98 6.25 -13.17
N PRO A 141 15.04 6.77 -12.38
CA PRO A 141 15.03 8.17 -12.03
C PRO A 141 16.09 8.47 -10.95
N PRO A 142 16.40 9.75 -10.68
CA PRO A 142 17.32 10.14 -9.63
C PRO A 142 16.98 9.55 -8.25
N ALA A 143 17.97 9.46 -7.38
CA ALA A 143 17.85 8.83 -6.05
C ALA A 143 16.68 9.35 -5.18
N TYR A 144 16.27 10.61 -5.35
CA TYR A 144 15.17 11.21 -4.59
C TYR A 144 13.76 10.84 -5.10
N ILE A 145 13.67 10.18 -6.26
CA ILE A 145 12.43 9.68 -6.88
C ILE A 145 12.31 8.17 -6.70
N ILE A 146 13.38 7.47 -6.32
CA ILE A 146 13.32 6.04 -6.02
C ILE A 146 13.18 5.79 -4.51
N SER A 147 12.77 4.58 -4.13
CA SER A 147 13.03 4.06 -2.78
C SER A 147 14.38 3.31 -2.78
N PRO A 148 15.49 3.98 -2.42
CA PRO A 148 16.84 3.43 -2.62
C PRO A 148 17.17 2.28 -1.67
N ASN A 149 16.45 2.15 -0.56
CA ASN A 149 16.72 1.18 0.49
C ASN A 149 15.88 -0.11 0.38
N SER A 150 15.10 -0.25 -0.69
CA SER A 150 14.29 -1.44 -0.91
C SER A 150 15.04 -2.47 -1.77
N VAL A 151 14.69 -3.75 -1.59
CA VAL A 151 15.24 -4.88 -2.36
C VAL A 151 14.99 -4.74 -3.87
N ASN A 152 13.98 -3.96 -4.26
CA ASN A 152 13.69 -3.62 -5.65
C ASN A 152 13.38 -2.11 -5.72
N PRO A 153 14.39 -1.25 -5.99
CA PRO A 153 14.20 0.19 -5.97
C PRO A 153 13.14 0.59 -6.99
N GLY A 154 12.01 1.07 -6.48
CA GLY A 154 10.84 1.49 -7.23
C GLY A 154 10.69 3.00 -7.29
N SER A 155 9.80 3.50 -8.14
CA SER A 155 9.52 4.94 -8.22
C SER A 155 8.46 5.36 -7.19
N LEU A 156 8.81 6.39 -6.42
CA LEU A 156 7.91 7.11 -5.52
C LEU A 156 6.90 7.96 -6.32
N LEU A 157 7.21 8.32 -7.56
CA LEU A 157 6.31 9.11 -8.42
C LEU A 157 5.23 8.21 -9.02
N ALA A 158 3.97 8.51 -8.73
CA ALA A 158 2.84 7.71 -9.24
C ALA A 158 2.77 7.66 -10.77
N GLY A 159 3.20 8.73 -11.45
CA GLY A 159 3.23 8.78 -12.92
C GLY A 159 4.14 7.75 -13.58
N ASP A 160 5.18 7.28 -12.87
CA ASP A 160 6.13 6.29 -13.36
C ASP A 160 5.62 4.85 -13.21
N ARG A 161 4.63 4.64 -12.34
CA ARG A 161 4.10 3.31 -12.01
C ARG A 161 3.08 2.87 -13.05
N THR A 162 2.92 1.56 -13.23
CA THR A 162 1.83 1.02 -14.07
C THR A 162 0.46 1.41 -13.51
N GLU A 163 -0.57 1.40 -14.35
CA GLU A 163 -1.93 1.75 -13.91
C GLU A 163 -2.44 0.75 -12.87
N ASP A 164 -2.25 -0.54 -13.09
CA ASP A 164 -2.56 -1.60 -12.12
C ASP A 164 -1.81 -1.42 -10.80
N SER A 165 -0.53 -1.03 -10.85
CA SER A 165 0.24 -0.75 -9.65
C SER A 165 -0.35 0.40 -8.85
N ASN A 166 -0.73 1.50 -9.51
CA ASN A 166 -1.39 2.62 -8.82
C ASN A 166 -2.75 2.21 -8.26
N LEU A 167 -3.53 1.41 -8.99
CA LEU A 167 -4.82 0.92 -8.50
C LEU A 167 -4.63 0.10 -7.22
N TYR A 168 -3.65 -0.81 -7.20
CA TYR A 168 -3.35 -1.63 -6.02
C TYR A 168 -2.74 -0.79 -4.90
N ALA A 169 -1.88 0.18 -5.22
CA ALA A 169 -1.24 1.06 -4.25
C ALA A 169 -2.25 1.94 -3.54
N MET A 170 -3.31 2.37 -4.23
CA MET A 170 -4.46 3.05 -3.62
C MET A 170 -5.08 2.18 -2.52
N LEU A 171 -5.41 0.93 -2.82
CA LEU A 171 -6.08 0.01 -1.89
C LEU A 171 -5.18 -0.38 -0.71
N VAL A 172 -3.90 -0.65 -0.99
CA VAL A 172 -2.88 -0.92 0.05
C VAL A 172 -2.69 0.30 0.95
N SER A 173 -2.68 1.50 0.39
CA SER A 173 -2.57 2.73 1.16
C SER A 173 -3.79 2.95 2.06
N MET A 174 -5.01 2.68 1.57
CA MET A 174 -6.23 2.67 2.39
C MET A 174 -6.09 1.71 3.59
N SER A 175 -5.58 0.50 3.33
CA SER A 175 -5.36 -0.51 4.38
C SER A 175 -4.32 -0.07 5.41
N LEU A 176 -3.21 0.51 4.98
CA LEU A 176 -2.18 1.04 5.86
C LEU A 176 -2.70 2.18 6.73
N VAL A 177 -3.42 3.14 6.15
CA VAL A 177 -4.04 4.25 6.88
C VAL A 177 -4.98 3.72 7.98
N GLY A 178 -5.92 2.84 7.63
CA GLY A 178 -6.86 2.28 8.59
C GLY A 178 -6.18 1.42 9.66
N THR A 179 -5.20 0.61 9.27
CA THR A 179 -4.40 -0.21 10.19
C THR A 179 -3.66 0.64 11.23
N LEU A 180 -3.01 1.72 10.77
CA LEU A 180 -2.28 2.64 11.64
C LEU A 180 -3.23 3.45 12.55
N GLN A 181 -4.38 3.87 12.04
CA GLN A 181 -5.43 4.51 12.86
C GLN A 181 -5.91 3.59 13.98
N ASN A 182 -6.19 2.32 13.68
CA ASN A 182 -6.61 1.35 14.69
C ASN A 182 -5.53 1.11 15.75
N ARG A 183 -4.27 0.93 15.33
CA ARG A 183 -3.17 0.62 16.26
C ARG A 183 -2.77 1.81 17.13
N PHE A 184 -2.77 3.02 16.57
CA PHE A 184 -2.13 4.18 17.21
C PHE A 184 -3.11 5.26 17.65
N GLY A 185 -4.37 5.22 17.20
CA GLY A 185 -5.41 6.19 17.56
C GLY A 185 -6.50 5.68 18.51
N ALA A 186 -6.40 4.41 18.93
CA ALA A 186 -7.32 3.74 19.87
C ALA A 186 -8.80 4.05 19.59
N PRO A 187 -9.34 3.68 18.42
CA PRO A 187 -10.67 4.08 18.01
C PRO A 187 -11.75 3.65 19.02
N GLN A 188 -12.74 4.53 19.19
CA GLN A 188 -13.95 4.23 19.97
C GLN A 188 -14.86 3.27 19.18
N GLY A 189 -15.94 2.78 19.80
CA GLY A 189 -16.88 1.84 19.15
C GLY A 189 -17.57 2.37 17.89
N ASN A 190 -17.53 3.68 17.65
CA ASN A 190 -18.04 4.36 16.46
C ASN A 190 -16.92 4.65 15.42
N TRP A 191 -15.72 4.09 15.59
CA TRP A 191 -14.54 4.25 14.74
C TRP A 191 -14.00 5.69 14.65
N HIS A 192 -14.45 6.56 15.55
CA HIS A 192 -13.82 7.86 15.77
C HIS A 192 -12.59 7.70 16.65
N LYS A 193 -11.71 8.68 16.56
CA LYS A 193 -10.44 8.69 17.27
C LYS A 193 -10.64 8.70 18.78
N GLY A 194 -9.94 7.81 19.49
CA GLY A 194 -9.89 7.86 20.95
C GLY A 194 -8.74 8.73 21.47
N GLN A 195 -7.64 8.79 20.73
CA GLN A 195 -6.45 9.57 21.06
C GLN A 195 -5.71 10.02 19.80
N LYS A 196 -4.90 11.09 19.91
CA LYS A 196 -3.99 11.51 18.83
C LYS A 196 -3.12 10.35 18.35
N LEU A 197 -2.84 10.33 17.06
CA LEU A 197 -2.06 9.24 16.46
C LEU A 197 -0.66 9.18 17.08
N GLY A 198 -0.30 8.00 17.60
CA GLY A 198 1.00 7.77 18.23
C GLY A 198 1.13 8.38 19.63
N ALA A 199 0.03 8.87 20.21
CA ALA A 199 0.05 9.39 21.57
C ALA A 199 0.40 8.30 22.59
N THR A 200 1.25 8.67 23.53
CA THR A 200 1.63 7.84 24.68
C THR A 200 1.69 8.70 25.93
N LEU A 201 1.82 8.09 27.11
CA LEU A 201 1.98 8.82 28.38
C LEU A 201 3.16 9.79 28.37
N GLY A 202 4.27 9.44 27.70
CA GLY A 202 5.46 10.29 27.57
C GLY A 202 5.41 11.28 26.41
N ASN A 203 4.44 11.14 25.50
CA ASN A 203 4.28 12.00 24.34
C ASN A 203 2.77 12.18 24.02
N PRO A 204 2.08 13.10 24.73
CA PRO A 204 0.64 13.28 24.57
C PRO A 204 0.25 13.89 23.21
N ASN A 205 1.19 14.54 22.52
CA ASN A 205 0.96 15.10 21.19
C ASN A 205 1.19 14.09 20.06
N GLY A 206 1.62 12.86 20.38
CA GLY A 206 1.82 11.81 19.38
C GLY A 206 2.69 12.26 18.23
N TRP A 207 2.32 11.88 17.01
CA TRP A 207 3.04 12.17 15.77
C TRP A 207 2.93 13.61 15.30
N GLU A 208 2.19 14.49 15.99
CA GLU A 208 2.11 15.92 15.64
C GLU A 208 3.43 16.67 15.88
N THR A 209 4.39 16.06 16.60
CA THR A 209 5.70 16.64 16.87
C THR A 209 6.79 15.92 16.09
N VAL A 210 7.70 16.69 15.47
CA VAL A 210 8.76 16.12 14.63
C VAL A 210 9.62 15.08 15.35
N THR A 211 9.90 15.27 16.65
CA THR A 211 10.69 14.35 17.47
C THR A 211 9.99 13.01 17.75
N ALA A 212 8.67 12.95 17.56
CA ALA A 212 7.87 11.76 17.72
C ALA A 212 7.58 11.04 16.40
N VAL A 213 7.99 11.62 15.27
CA VAL A 213 7.85 10.97 13.96
C VAL A 213 8.84 9.83 13.86
N ASP A 214 8.31 8.61 13.96
CA ASP A 214 9.02 7.36 13.74
C ASP A 214 8.69 6.78 12.35
N VAL A 215 9.11 5.54 12.10
CA VAL A 215 8.80 4.81 10.86
C VAL A 215 7.30 4.61 10.65
N ASN A 216 6.49 4.50 11.71
CA ASN A 216 5.04 4.31 11.60
C ASN A 216 4.34 5.62 11.25
N ALA A 217 4.75 6.73 11.86
CA ALA A 217 4.31 8.07 11.48
C ALA A 217 4.66 8.38 10.02
N CYS A 218 5.89 8.03 9.60
CA CYS A 218 6.32 8.18 8.22
C CYS A 218 5.52 7.30 7.25
N THR A 219 5.29 6.03 7.62
CA THR A 219 4.43 5.11 6.86
C THR A 219 3.02 5.68 6.74
N TYR A 220 2.46 6.23 7.81
CA TYR A 220 1.12 6.81 7.82
C TYR A 220 1.00 7.96 6.84
N ALA A 221 1.85 8.97 6.98
CA ALA A 221 1.89 10.13 6.11
C ALA A 221 2.19 9.75 4.65
N GLY A 222 3.15 8.84 4.43
CA GLY A 222 3.47 8.31 3.11
C GLY A 222 2.32 7.57 2.45
N ALA A 223 1.56 6.76 3.21
CA ALA A 223 0.37 6.07 2.73
C ALA A 223 -0.76 7.06 2.39
N VAL A 224 -0.98 8.09 3.22
CA VAL A 224 -1.96 9.14 2.91
C VAL A 224 -1.65 9.84 1.59
N LEU A 225 -0.39 10.24 1.38
CA LEU A 225 0.02 10.86 0.11
C LEU A 225 -0.11 9.89 -1.07
N THR A 226 0.33 8.64 -0.88
CA THR A 226 0.27 7.62 -1.92
C THR A 226 -1.16 7.28 -2.32
N LEU A 227 -2.10 7.28 -1.38
CA LEU A 227 -3.52 7.10 -1.64
C LEU A 227 -4.01 8.13 -2.68
N PHE A 228 -3.80 9.42 -2.42
CA PHE A 228 -4.31 10.48 -3.29
C PHE A 228 -3.52 10.62 -4.59
N ASP A 229 -2.19 10.42 -4.56
CA ASP A 229 -1.37 10.35 -5.78
C ASP A 229 -1.87 9.26 -6.72
N SER A 230 -2.17 8.08 -6.16
CA SER A 230 -2.61 6.92 -6.93
C SER A 230 -4.01 7.13 -7.50
N ILE A 231 -4.95 7.66 -6.71
CA ILE A 231 -6.28 8.04 -7.22
C ILE A 231 -6.14 8.99 -8.42
N GLY A 232 -5.28 10.01 -8.32
CA GLY A 232 -5.01 10.96 -9.40
C GLY A 232 -4.57 10.27 -10.70
N GLN A 233 -3.74 9.23 -10.60
CA GLN A 233 -3.26 8.46 -11.76
C GLN A 233 -4.29 7.48 -12.33
N VAL A 234 -5.15 6.90 -11.50
CA VAL A 234 -6.13 5.89 -11.94
C VAL A 234 -7.53 6.45 -12.15
N THR A 235 -7.73 7.78 -12.12
CA THR A 235 -9.03 8.44 -12.32
C THR A 235 -9.81 7.93 -13.54
N ASN A 236 -9.12 7.71 -14.67
CA ASN A 236 -9.75 7.17 -15.88
C ASN A 236 -10.24 5.72 -15.69
N THR A 237 -9.42 4.84 -15.12
CA THR A 237 -9.79 3.45 -14.83
C THR A 237 -10.83 3.34 -13.71
N ILE A 238 -10.76 4.21 -12.70
CA ILE A 238 -11.76 4.32 -11.63
C ILE A 238 -13.13 4.67 -12.23
N GLY A 239 -13.19 5.64 -13.15
CA GLY A 239 -14.44 6.07 -13.79
C GLY A 239 -15.11 4.94 -14.58
N THR A 240 -14.34 4.08 -15.23
CA THR A 240 -14.87 2.95 -16.02
C THR A 240 -15.11 1.68 -15.21
N SER A 241 -14.27 1.38 -14.22
CA SER A 241 -14.25 0.09 -13.52
C SER A 241 -14.97 0.09 -12.17
N LEU A 242 -14.99 1.22 -11.44
CA LEU A 242 -15.77 1.36 -10.20
C LEU A 242 -17.20 1.83 -10.45
N GLY A 243 -17.43 2.52 -11.57
CA GLY A 243 -18.74 3.02 -11.98
C GLY A 243 -19.36 4.04 -11.01
N GLY A 244 -20.31 4.83 -11.51
CA GLY A 244 -21.23 5.63 -10.69
C GLY A 244 -20.59 6.66 -9.73
N ASN A 245 -21.19 6.76 -8.53
CA ASN A 245 -20.89 7.80 -7.53
C ASN A 245 -19.55 7.58 -6.81
N ALA A 246 -19.08 6.34 -6.66
CA ALA A 246 -17.86 6.01 -5.92
C ALA A 246 -16.61 6.57 -6.60
N GLY A 247 -16.49 6.39 -7.92
CA GLY A 247 -15.36 6.93 -8.69
C GLY A 247 -15.34 8.46 -8.73
N THR A 248 -16.51 9.10 -8.81
CA THR A 248 -16.65 10.56 -8.72
C THR A 248 -16.25 11.08 -7.34
N ALA A 249 -16.70 10.40 -6.27
CA ALA A 249 -16.37 10.76 -4.89
C ALA A 249 -14.88 10.63 -4.61
N LEU A 250 -14.22 9.53 -5.06
CA LEU A 250 -12.78 9.34 -4.91
C LEU A 250 -11.98 10.40 -5.69
N THR A 251 -12.36 10.69 -6.92
CA THR A 251 -11.70 11.73 -7.73
C THR A 251 -11.83 13.11 -7.09
N THR A 252 -13.02 13.43 -6.58
CA THR A 252 -13.28 14.68 -5.84
C THR A 252 -12.45 14.74 -4.56
N ALA A 253 -12.42 13.64 -3.80
CA ALA A 253 -11.62 13.52 -2.58
C ALA A 253 -10.12 13.74 -2.90
N ALA A 254 -9.58 13.11 -3.94
CA ALA A 254 -8.17 13.29 -4.32
C ALA A 254 -7.83 14.75 -4.68
N SER A 255 -8.70 15.44 -5.43
CA SER A 255 -8.47 16.86 -5.74
C SER A 255 -8.46 17.73 -4.47
N ILE A 256 -9.39 17.50 -3.55
CA ILE A 256 -9.48 18.27 -2.30
C ILE A 256 -8.30 17.93 -1.38
N PHE A 257 -8.07 16.65 -1.12
CA PHE A 257 -7.06 16.20 -0.19
C PHE A 257 -5.64 16.41 -0.69
N SER A 258 -5.35 16.39 -2.00
CA SER A 258 -4.02 16.76 -2.50
C SER A 258 -3.64 18.17 -2.06
N THR A 259 -4.56 19.13 -2.18
CA THR A 259 -4.32 20.53 -1.75
C THR A 259 -4.20 20.64 -0.23
N LEU A 260 -5.06 19.91 0.51
CA LEU A 260 -5.02 19.90 1.98
C LEU A 260 -3.72 19.27 2.52
N MET A 261 -3.24 18.20 1.88
CA MET A 261 -1.99 17.55 2.27
C MET A 261 -0.78 18.45 1.99
N ASP A 262 -0.71 19.12 0.83
CA ASP A 262 0.35 20.10 0.56
C ASP A 262 0.36 21.22 1.60
N THR A 263 -0.83 21.71 1.97
CA THR A 263 -0.97 22.71 3.04
C THR A 263 -0.51 22.17 4.40
N ALA A 264 -0.86 20.92 4.72
CA ALA A 264 -0.44 20.27 5.96
C ALA A 264 1.08 20.06 6.02
N CYS A 265 1.70 19.64 4.92
CA CYS A 265 3.15 19.52 4.80
C CYS A 265 3.86 20.86 5.02
N GLU A 266 3.37 21.92 4.37
CA GLU A 266 3.93 23.27 4.52
C GLU A 266 3.79 23.80 5.95
N ALA A 267 2.65 23.55 6.61
CA ALA A 267 2.45 23.90 8.01
C ALA A 267 3.44 23.17 8.93
N GLY A 268 3.65 21.86 8.73
CA GLY A 268 4.63 21.07 9.48
C GLY A 268 6.07 21.56 9.27
N CYS A 269 6.44 21.87 8.03
CA CYS A 269 7.78 22.41 7.72
C CYS A 269 8.00 23.81 8.27
N SER A 270 6.97 24.66 8.26
CA SER A 270 7.00 25.98 8.91
C SER A 270 7.17 25.85 10.43
N ALA A 271 6.49 24.90 11.07
CA ALA A 271 6.64 24.63 12.51
C ALA A 271 8.05 24.14 12.88
N CYS A 272 8.74 23.48 11.96
CA CYS A 272 10.15 23.11 12.07
C CYS A 272 11.14 24.26 11.81
N GLY A 273 10.67 25.46 11.43
CA GLY A 273 11.51 26.60 11.08
C GLY A 273 12.17 26.49 9.69
N LEU A 274 11.65 25.65 8.81
CA LEU A 274 12.11 25.58 7.42
C LEU A 274 11.56 26.77 6.61
N ALA A 275 12.26 27.13 5.53
CA ALA A 275 11.85 28.23 4.67
C ALA A 275 10.45 28.00 4.06
N ALA A 276 9.69 29.08 3.88
CA ALA A 276 8.38 29.03 3.24
C ALA A 276 8.47 28.43 1.81
N GLY A 277 7.51 27.58 1.47
CA GLY A 277 7.47 26.82 0.22
C GLY A 277 8.42 25.61 0.19
N SER A 278 9.16 25.32 1.27
CA SER A 278 10.14 24.23 1.28
C SER A 278 9.52 22.83 1.23
N CYS A 279 8.22 22.72 1.50
CA CYS A 279 7.42 21.50 1.50
C CYS A 279 6.12 21.65 0.69
N THR A 280 6.08 22.58 -0.27
CA THR A 280 4.98 22.73 -1.23
C THR A 280 5.52 22.52 -2.66
N PRO A 281 5.14 21.44 -3.36
CA PRO A 281 4.29 20.33 -2.89
C PRO A 281 4.99 19.48 -1.82
N CYS A 282 4.22 18.62 -1.13
CA CYS A 282 4.74 17.69 -0.13
C CYS A 282 5.96 16.91 -0.66
N PRO A 283 7.05 16.76 0.12
CA PRO A 283 8.26 16.08 -0.32
C PRO A 283 7.97 14.67 -0.87
N LEU A 284 8.43 14.39 -2.10
CA LEU A 284 8.22 13.09 -2.74
C LEU A 284 8.82 11.94 -1.90
N THR A 285 9.97 12.19 -1.27
CA THR A 285 10.66 11.21 -0.42
C THR A 285 9.81 10.72 0.76
N LEU A 286 8.79 11.47 1.19
CA LEU A 286 7.88 11.06 2.27
C LEU A 286 7.05 9.81 1.91
N ARG A 287 6.93 9.44 0.62
CA ARG A 287 6.32 8.16 0.23
C ARG A 287 7.20 6.96 0.62
N ASP A 288 8.50 7.16 0.85
CA ASP A 288 9.38 6.15 1.45
C ASP A 288 9.25 6.21 2.98
N ARG A 289 8.75 5.13 3.58
CA ARG A 289 8.57 5.03 5.04
C ARG A 289 9.85 5.17 5.84
N ASN A 290 11.02 4.97 5.23
CA ASN A 290 12.32 5.08 5.89
C ASN A 290 12.93 6.48 5.74
N SER A 291 12.23 7.43 5.12
CA SER A 291 12.75 8.77 4.86
C SER A 291 12.76 9.69 6.09
N CYS A 292 11.86 9.46 7.05
CA CYS A 292 11.75 10.29 8.24
C CYS A 292 12.81 9.91 9.29
N LYS A 293 13.48 10.94 9.82
CA LYS A 293 14.55 10.81 10.83
C LYS A 293 14.17 11.32 12.22
N GLY A 294 13.00 11.95 12.38
CA GLY A 294 12.53 12.49 13.65
C GLY A 294 13.27 13.75 14.13
N ILE A 295 13.81 14.57 13.21
CA ILE A 295 14.57 15.79 13.54
C ILE A 295 14.04 17.01 12.78
N ALA A 296 14.11 18.20 13.38
CA ALA A 296 13.52 19.43 12.83
C ALA A 296 14.11 19.90 11.49
N THR A 297 15.33 19.47 11.14
CA THR A 297 15.94 19.80 9.83
C THR A 297 15.55 18.81 8.74
N ASP A 298 14.85 17.73 9.07
CA ASP A 298 14.46 16.68 8.14
C ASP A 298 13.08 16.96 7.54
N LYS A 299 13.06 17.40 6.27
CA LYS A 299 11.83 17.77 5.55
C LYS A 299 10.74 16.68 5.61
N PRO A 300 11.03 15.38 5.34
CA PRO A 300 10.02 14.33 5.45
C PRO A 300 9.43 14.23 6.86
N SER A 301 10.25 14.30 7.91
CA SER A 301 9.75 14.26 9.29
C SER A 301 8.83 15.42 9.62
N CYS A 302 9.20 16.63 9.21
CA CYS A 302 8.38 17.83 9.45
C CYS A 302 7.06 17.77 8.68
N ALA A 303 7.11 17.35 7.41
CA ALA A 303 5.91 17.16 6.59
C ALA A 303 5.00 16.07 7.17
N ALA A 304 5.56 14.95 7.64
CA ALA A 304 4.80 13.87 8.29
C ALA A 304 4.09 14.35 9.55
N ALA A 305 4.78 15.14 10.40
CA ALA A 305 4.19 15.74 11.59
C ALA A 305 3.04 16.69 11.25
N GLY A 306 3.20 17.49 10.20
CA GLY A 306 2.16 18.37 9.68
C GLY A 306 0.91 17.63 9.19
N ILE A 307 1.10 16.51 8.46
CA ILE A 307 -0.01 15.64 8.04
C ILE A 307 -0.69 15.01 9.26
N ALA A 308 0.06 14.48 10.22
CA ALA A 308 -0.50 13.91 11.45
C ALA A 308 -1.34 14.95 12.21
N ALA A 309 -0.81 16.16 12.41
CA ALA A 309 -1.53 17.26 13.04
C ALA A 309 -2.79 17.66 12.28
N PHE A 310 -2.72 17.78 10.95
CA PHE A 310 -3.91 18.06 10.14
C PHE A 310 -4.98 17.00 10.31
N ILE A 311 -4.61 15.72 10.18
CA ILE A 311 -5.57 14.63 10.36
C ILE A 311 -6.12 14.63 11.78
N ASP A 312 -5.30 14.96 12.78
CA ASP A 312 -5.72 14.91 14.16
C ASP A 312 -6.63 16.08 14.59
N SER A 313 -6.49 17.26 13.99
CA SER A 313 -7.21 18.45 14.45
C SER A 313 -8.22 19.01 13.45
N SER A 314 -8.20 18.60 12.19
CA SER A 314 -9.05 19.17 11.14
C SER A 314 -10.45 18.56 11.15
N VAL A 315 -11.46 19.38 10.81
CA VAL A 315 -12.83 18.91 10.52
C VAL A 315 -12.89 17.96 9.31
N ALA A 316 -11.92 18.09 8.40
CA ALA A 316 -11.74 17.19 7.27
C ALA A 316 -10.79 16.02 7.58
N GLY A 317 -10.22 15.98 8.79
CA GLY A 317 -9.38 14.92 9.33
C GLY A 317 -10.20 13.85 10.05
N TRP A 318 -9.56 13.11 10.95
CA TRP A 318 -10.18 12.04 11.73
C TRP A 318 -10.65 12.58 13.09
N PRO A 319 -11.97 12.77 13.29
CA PRO A 319 -12.50 13.40 14.49
C PRO A 319 -12.48 12.44 15.68
N ASN A 320 -12.54 13.02 16.89
CA ASN A 320 -12.80 12.31 18.14
C ASN A 320 -14.27 11.90 18.27
#